data_AF-M3ZH78-F1
#
_entry.id   AF-M3ZH78-F1
#
_cell.length_a   1.000
_cell.length_b   1.000
_cell.length_c   1.000
_cell.angle_alpha   90.00
_cell.angle_beta   90.00
_cell.angle_gamma   90.00
#
_symmetry.space_group_name_H-M   'P 1'
#
loop_
_entity.id
_entity.type
_entity.pdbx_description
1 polymer ?
#
loop_
_entity_poly.entity_id
_entity_poly.type
_entity_poly.pdbx_seq_one_letter_code
_entity_poly.pdbx_strand_id
1 'polypeptide(L)'
;MGEKQEKSPEGVKYFRLSEIEEQNSFKSTWIIIHNKVYDVTKFLDEHPGGEEVLREQAGGNATESFEDVGHSTDAREMAASMVIGELHPDDRHKIAKPVETLVTTAKEDGSWWSNLIIPTLAAAIVTLMYRMYTTDSE
;
A
#
# COMPACT_ATOMS: atom_id res chain seq x y z
N MET A 1 -0.89 -3.06 -27.74
CA MET A 1 -1.46 -1.83 -27.13
C MET A 1 -0.32 -1.16 -26.36
N GLY A 2 0.32 -0.15 -26.95
CA GLY A 2 1.32 0.67 -26.25
C GLY A 2 0.63 1.91 -25.73
N GLU A 3 0.63 2.11 -24.42
CA GLU A 3 0.07 3.27 -23.77
C GLU A 3 0.87 4.50 -24.19
N LYS A 4 0.19 5.44 -24.86
CA LYS A 4 0.79 6.67 -25.36
C LYS A 4 1.13 7.53 -24.16
N GLN A 5 2.43 7.74 -23.92
CA GLN A 5 2.91 8.79 -23.01
C GLN A 5 2.44 10.14 -23.56
N GLU A 6 1.39 10.70 -22.97
CA GLU A 6 0.87 12.01 -23.29
C GLU A 6 1.81 13.07 -22.71
N LYS A 7 2.73 13.54 -23.55
CA LYS A 7 3.65 14.64 -23.21
C LYS A 7 2.86 15.95 -23.24
N SER A 8 2.67 16.56 -22.08
CA SER A 8 2.07 17.89 -21.96
C SER A 8 2.98 19.00 -22.51
N PRO A 9 2.43 20.16 -22.89
CA PRO A 9 3.15 21.22 -23.62
C PRO A 9 4.28 21.90 -22.82
N GLU A 10 4.46 21.58 -21.53
CA GLU A 10 5.57 22.08 -20.70
C GLU A 10 6.66 21.03 -20.38
N GLY A 11 6.64 19.85 -21.04
CA GLY A 11 7.69 18.84 -20.86
C GLY A 11 7.59 18.01 -19.58
N VAL A 12 6.58 18.25 -18.74
CA VAL A 12 6.26 17.40 -17.58
C VAL A 12 5.67 16.08 -18.07
N LYS A 13 6.29 14.97 -17.64
CA LYS A 13 5.81 13.61 -17.93
C LYS A 13 4.82 13.18 -16.84
N TYR A 14 3.71 12.59 -17.26
CA TYR A 14 2.74 12.00 -16.33
C TYR A 14 2.94 10.49 -16.22
N PHE A 15 2.85 9.98 -15.00
CA PHE A 15 2.95 8.56 -14.67
C PHE A 15 1.66 8.07 -14.02
N ARG A 16 1.22 6.87 -14.38
CA ARG A 16 0.07 6.21 -13.74
C ARG A 16 0.50 5.61 -12.42
N LEU A 17 -0.44 5.47 -11.48
CA LEU A 17 -0.15 4.87 -10.17
C LEU A 17 0.41 3.44 -10.33
N SER A 18 -0.16 2.64 -11.22
CA SER A 18 0.31 1.28 -11.49
C SER A 18 1.76 1.21 -12.00
N GLU A 19 2.18 2.18 -12.83
CA GLU A 19 3.57 2.23 -13.31
C GLU A 19 4.54 2.56 -12.17
N ILE A 20 4.11 3.42 -11.25
CA ILE A 20 4.92 3.82 -10.08
C ILE A 20 5.01 2.65 -9.08
N GLU A 21 3.91 1.93 -8.84
CA GLU A 21 3.86 0.75 -7.96
C GLU A 21 4.83 -0.36 -8.39
N GLU A 22 5.08 -0.49 -9.71
CA GLU A 22 6.08 -1.42 -10.25
C GLU A 22 7.53 -1.00 -9.96
N GLN A 23 7.78 0.27 -9.62
CA GLN A 23 9.10 0.80 -9.28
C GLN A 23 9.38 0.74 -7.77
N ASN A 24 9.29 -0.48 -7.22
CA ASN A 24 9.48 -0.77 -5.80
C ASN A 24 10.75 -1.60 -5.49
N SER A 25 11.74 -1.57 -6.40
CA SER A 25 12.94 -2.41 -6.32
C SER A 25 14.20 -1.60 -6.02
N PHE A 26 15.25 -2.27 -5.55
CA PHE A 26 16.56 -1.64 -5.30
C PHE A 26 17.16 -0.92 -6.51
N LYS A 27 16.80 -1.34 -7.73
CA LYS A 27 17.32 -0.76 -8.98
C LYS A 27 16.44 0.34 -9.54
N SER A 28 15.23 0.50 -8.99
CA SER A 28 14.28 1.51 -9.39
C SER A 28 13.29 1.70 -8.25
N THR A 29 13.50 2.76 -7.47
CA THR A 29 12.66 3.15 -6.34
C THR A 29 12.09 4.53 -6.60
N TRP A 30 10.80 4.59 -6.87
CA TRP A 30 10.08 5.84 -7.07
C TRP A 30 9.12 6.09 -5.93
N ILE A 31 8.95 7.36 -5.56
CA ILE A 31 8.03 7.77 -4.50
C ILE A 31 7.22 8.99 -4.96
N ILE A 32 6.02 9.14 -4.40
CA ILE A 32 5.12 10.25 -4.69
C ILE A 32 5.08 11.19 -3.49
N ILE A 33 5.45 12.45 -3.69
CA ILE A 33 5.34 13.52 -2.68
C ILE A 33 4.56 14.67 -3.31
N HIS A 34 3.47 15.12 -2.69
CA HIS A 34 2.63 16.23 -3.20
C HIS A 34 2.24 16.08 -4.68
N ASN A 35 1.83 14.86 -5.07
CA ASN A 35 1.49 14.47 -6.46
C ASN A 35 2.63 14.56 -7.49
N LYS A 36 3.87 14.80 -7.07
CA LYS A 36 5.07 14.74 -7.91
C LYS A 36 5.75 13.39 -7.72
N VAL A 37 6.34 12.88 -8.80
CA VAL A 37 7.03 11.59 -8.82
C VAL A 37 8.53 11.83 -8.78
N TYR A 38 9.18 11.24 -7.78
CA TYR A 38 10.61 11.38 -7.51
C TYR A 38 11.30 10.05 -7.75
N ASP A 39 12.41 10.07 -8.49
CA ASP A 39 13.30 8.92 -8.60
C ASP A 39 14.41 9.03 -7.55
N VAL A 40 14.26 8.26 -6.47
CA VAL A 40 15.22 8.26 -5.34
C VAL A 40 16.20 7.10 -5.42
N THR A 41 16.23 6.34 -6.53
CA THR A 41 17.06 5.14 -6.68
C THR A 41 18.53 5.38 -6.36
N LYS A 42 19.09 6.50 -6.83
CA LYS A 42 20.49 6.86 -6.58
C LYS A 42 20.73 7.47 -5.21
N PHE A 43 19.66 7.91 -4.55
CA PHE A 43 19.70 8.61 -3.28
C PHE A 43 19.47 7.69 -2.08
N LEU A 44 19.13 6.40 -2.30
CA LEU A 44 18.87 5.42 -1.24
C LEU A 44 20.01 5.39 -0.22
N ASP A 45 21.25 5.22 -0.68
CA ASP A 45 22.44 5.14 0.18
C ASP A 45 22.90 6.50 0.74
N GLU A 46 22.48 7.60 0.11
CA GLU A 46 22.85 8.97 0.49
C GLU A 46 21.84 9.60 1.45
N HIS A 47 20.69 8.96 1.65
CA HIS A 47 19.62 9.48 2.50
C HIS A 47 20.03 9.46 3.98
N PRO A 48 20.09 10.63 4.67
CA PRO A 48 20.51 10.69 6.08
C PRO A 48 19.62 9.90 7.04
N GLY A 49 18.36 9.66 6.68
CA GLY A 49 17.42 8.83 7.44
C GLY A 49 17.55 7.32 7.17
N GLY A 50 18.46 6.91 6.28
CA GLY A 50 18.66 5.53 5.83
C GLY A 50 17.80 5.15 4.63
N GLU A 51 18.22 4.11 3.90
CA GLU A 51 17.49 3.62 2.72
C GLU A 51 16.15 2.95 3.06
N GLU A 52 16.03 2.35 4.25
CA GLU A 52 14.87 1.54 4.63
C GLU A 52 13.58 2.37 4.60
N VAL A 53 13.61 3.60 5.14
CA VAL A 53 12.44 4.48 5.17
C VAL A 53 11.99 4.94 3.78
N LEU A 54 12.91 5.01 2.80
CA LEU A 54 12.55 5.29 1.41
C LEU A 54 11.96 4.05 0.73
N ARG A 55 12.48 2.87 1.07
CA ARG A 55 12.03 1.58 0.52
C ARG A 55 10.66 1.16 1.03
N GLU A 56 10.33 1.46 2.29
CA GLU A 56 8.99 1.24 2.85
C GLU A 56 7.92 2.03 2.09
N GLN A 57 8.29 3.17 1.51
CA GLN A 57 7.40 4.05 0.75
C GLN A 57 7.52 3.87 -0.78
N ALA A 58 8.35 2.91 -1.22
CA ALA A 58 8.62 2.68 -2.62
C ALA A 58 7.37 2.27 -3.39
N GLY A 59 7.16 2.89 -4.55
CA GLY A 59 5.99 2.71 -5.40
C GLY A 59 4.71 3.36 -4.86
N GLY A 60 4.80 4.12 -3.76
CA GLY A 60 3.64 4.67 -3.06
C GLY A 60 3.67 6.17 -2.84
N ASN A 61 2.71 6.65 -2.04
CA ASN A 61 2.66 8.04 -1.58
C ASN A 61 3.39 8.19 -0.25
N ALA A 62 4.48 8.94 -0.27
CA ALA A 62 5.33 9.22 0.89
C ALA A 62 5.09 10.63 1.47
N THR A 63 4.01 11.31 1.07
CA THR A 63 3.78 12.73 1.42
C THR A 63 3.65 12.91 2.93
N GLU A 64 2.89 12.03 3.59
CA GLU A 64 2.70 12.08 5.03
C GLU A 64 4.02 11.88 5.77
N SER A 65 4.76 10.81 5.46
CA SER A 65 6.06 10.53 6.06
C SER A 65 7.07 11.66 5.83
N PHE A 66 7.06 12.27 4.65
CA PHE A 66 7.97 13.37 4.31
C PHE A 66 7.67 14.64 5.13
N GLU A 67 6.40 14.98 5.32
CA GLU A 67 5.97 16.14 6.10
C GLU A 67 6.11 15.91 7.62
N ASP A 68 5.83 14.70 8.11
CA ASP A 68 5.94 14.35 9.54
C ASP A 68 7.38 14.49 10.06
N VAL A 69 8.35 14.07 9.26
CA VAL A 69 9.78 14.23 9.59
C VAL A 69 10.22 15.70 9.63
N GLY A 70 9.56 16.57 8.87
CA GLY A 70 9.87 18.00 8.86
C GLY A 70 11.21 18.33 8.18
N HIS A 71 11.43 17.82 6.96
CA HIS A 71 12.65 18.11 6.17
C HIS A 71 12.91 19.61 5.99
N SER A 72 14.19 20.01 6.06
CA SER A 72 14.62 21.41 5.87
C SER A 72 14.35 21.91 4.44
N THR A 73 14.39 23.23 4.26
CA THR A 73 14.22 23.86 2.94
C THR A 73 15.25 23.34 1.94
N ASP A 74 16.52 23.26 2.33
CA ASP A 74 17.59 22.75 1.47
C ASP A 74 17.35 21.30 1.02
N ALA A 75 16.86 20.45 1.93
CA ALA A 75 16.51 19.07 1.60
C ALA A 75 15.35 18.99 0.60
N ARG A 76 14.37 19.89 0.72
CA ARG A 76 13.24 20.02 -0.23
C ARG A 76 13.72 20.49 -1.61
N GLU A 77 14.67 21.42 -1.66
CA GLU A 77 15.27 21.87 -2.92
C GLU A 77 16.09 20.75 -3.59
N MET A 78 16.85 19.99 -2.81
CA MET A 78 17.54 18.80 -3.31
C MET A 78 16.54 17.79 -3.89
N ALA A 79 15.46 17.48 -3.16
CA ALA A 79 14.42 16.57 -3.64
C ALA A 79 13.80 17.05 -4.96
N ALA A 80 13.57 18.36 -5.11
CA ALA A 80 13.02 18.93 -6.34
C ALA A 80 13.87 18.63 -7.59
N SER A 81 15.19 18.46 -7.43
CA SER A 81 16.08 18.07 -8.53
C SER A 81 15.90 16.62 -9.01
N MET A 82 15.29 15.77 -8.18
CA MET A 82 15.05 14.35 -8.44
C MET A 82 13.65 14.08 -9.03
N VAL A 83 12.88 15.13 -9.32
CA VAL A 83 11.55 15.00 -9.92
C VAL A 83 11.67 14.55 -11.36
N ILE A 84 11.04 13.43 -11.68
CA ILE A 84 10.98 12.88 -13.04
C ILE A 84 9.65 13.21 -13.74
N GLY A 85 8.63 13.62 -12.96
CA GLY A 85 7.32 13.96 -13.49
C GLY A 85 6.26 14.12 -12.41
N GLU A 86 5.00 13.97 -12.81
CA GLU A 86 3.84 14.09 -11.93
C GLU A 86 2.91 12.89 -12.03
N LEU A 87 2.17 12.62 -10.95
CA LEU A 87 1.12 11.61 -10.95
C LEU A 87 -0.01 12.06 -11.88
N HIS A 88 -0.47 11.13 -12.70
CA HIS A 88 -1.58 11.32 -13.62
C HIS A 88 -2.82 11.85 -12.86
N PRO A 89 -3.53 12.88 -13.37
CA PRO A 89 -4.68 13.48 -12.69
C PRO A 89 -5.75 12.47 -12.27
N ASP A 90 -6.02 11.47 -13.13
CA ASP A 90 -6.94 10.38 -12.84
C ASP A 90 -6.55 9.51 -11.63
N ASP A 91 -5.29 9.49 -11.19
CA ASP A 91 -4.89 8.65 -10.05
C ASP A 91 -4.76 9.44 -8.75
N ARG A 92 -4.83 10.79 -8.81
CA ARG A 92 -4.71 11.66 -7.63
C ARG A 92 -5.77 11.40 -6.56
N HIS A 93 -6.96 10.96 -6.97
CA HIS A 93 -8.03 10.64 -6.03
C HIS A 93 -7.85 9.28 -5.33
N LYS A 94 -7.02 8.39 -5.89
CA LYS A 94 -6.75 7.06 -5.31
C LYS A 94 -5.77 7.14 -4.15
N ILE A 95 -4.79 8.04 -4.24
CA ILE A 95 -3.80 8.29 -3.18
C ILE A 95 -4.30 9.27 -2.11
N ALA A 96 -5.32 10.08 -2.39
CA ALA A 96 -5.90 11.04 -1.44
C ALA A 96 -6.98 10.44 -0.53
N LYS A 97 -7.49 9.25 -0.90
CA LYS A 97 -8.29 8.43 0.00
C LYS A 97 -7.34 7.42 0.64
N PRO A 98 -7.42 7.17 1.96
CA PRO A 98 -6.61 6.12 2.57
C PRO A 98 -6.85 4.85 1.76
N VAL A 99 -5.76 4.29 1.24
CA VAL A 99 -5.75 3.07 0.46
C VAL A 99 -6.14 1.93 1.39
N GLU A 100 -7.44 1.73 1.59
CA GLU A 100 -8.03 0.47 2.09
C GLU A 100 -8.32 -0.48 0.91
N THR A 101 -7.56 -0.43 -0.19
CA THR A 101 -7.92 -1.23 -1.38
C THR A 101 -6.74 -1.78 -2.16
N LEU A 102 -5.65 -2.16 -1.48
CA LEU A 102 -4.63 -3.09 -2.01
C LEU A 102 -4.20 -4.17 -1.01
N VAL A 103 -5.15 -4.69 -0.23
CA VAL A 103 -5.09 -6.08 0.23
C VAL A 103 -6.02 -6.87 -0.67
N THR A 104 -5.56 -7.26 -1.86
CA THR A 104 -6.23 -8.32 -2.62
C THR A 104 -5.55 -9.65 -2.31
N THR A 105 -6.37 -10.57 -1.81
CA THR A 105 -6.20 -12.01 -2.01
C THR A 105 -4.98 -12.68 -1.35
N ALA A 106 -4.91 -12.61 -0.03
CA ALA A 106 -4.41 -13.72 0.78
C ALA A 106 -5.46 -14.05 1.85
N LYS A 107 -6.45 -14.88 1.46
CA LYS A 107 -7.16 -15.83 2.34
C LYS A 107 -7.45 -15.34 3.77
N GLU A 108 -8.50 -14.56 3.96
CA GLU A 108 -9.15 -14.42 5.27
C GLU A 108 -10.65 -14.75 5.15
N ASP A 109 -10.92 -16.03 4.90
CA ASP A 109 -12.20 -16.62 5.22
C ASP A 109 -12.27 -16.73 6.75
N GLY A 110 -12.89 -15.77 7.45
CA GLY A 110 -13.33 -16.06 8.82
C GLY A 110 -13.49 -14.92 9.80
N SER A 111 -14.55 -14.10 9.67
CA SER A 111 -15.09 -13.39 10.84
C SER A 111 -16.53 -12.89 10.69
N TRP A 112 -17.43 -13.76 10.22
CA TRP A 112 -18.88 -13.57 10.42
C TRP A 112 -19.58 -14.92 10.69
N TRP A 113 -19.09 -16.01 10.12
CA TRP A 113 -19.69 -17.34 10.35
C TRP A 113 -19.16 -17.99 11.66
N SER A 114 -17.94 -17.64 12.09
CA SER A 114 -17.28 -18.21 13.27
C SER A 114 -18.03 -17.93 14.58
N ASN A 115 -18.78 -16.83 14.68
CA ASN A 115 -19.51 -16.47 15.90
C ASN A 115 -20.85 -17.24 16.05
N LEU A 116 -21.28 -17.99 15.02
CA LEU A 116 -22.46 -18.87 15.09
C LEU A 116 -22.09 -20.36 15.11
N ILE A 117 -20.94 -20.73 14.56
CA ILE A 117 -20.50 -22.15 14.51
C ILE A 117 -20.05 -22.63 15.90
N ILE A 118 -19.42 -21.78 16.71
CA ILE A 118 -18.94 -22.17 18.04
C ILE A 118 -20.08 -22.53 19.02
N PRO A 119 -21.15 -21.71 19.19
CA PRO A 119 -22.26 -22.10 20.08
C PRO A 119 -23.06 -23.29 19.54
N THR A 120 -23.21 -23.43 18.22
CA THR A 120 -23.96 -24.54 17.62
C THR A 120 -23.23 -25.88 17.71
N LEU A 121 -21.91 -25.89 17.54
CA LEU A 121 -21.09 -27.09 17.71
C LEU A 121 -21.07 -27.56 19.17
N ALA A 122 -20.97 -26.63 20.13
CA ALA A 122 -21.04 -26.95 21.56
C ALA A 122 -22.40 -27.56 21.93
N ALA A 123 -23.51 -27.00 21.44
CA ALA A 123 -24.84 -27.55 21.65
C ALA A 123 -25.00 -28.95 21.03
N ALA A 124 -24.45 -29.18 19.83
CA ALA A 124 -24.49 -30.49 19.18
C ALA A 124 -23.70 -31.56 19.96
N ILE A 125 -22.52 -31.22 20.48
CA ILE A 125 -21.69 -32.13 21.30
C ILE A 125 -22.41 -32.48 22.61
N VAL A 126 -22.95 -31.48 23.32
CA VAL A 126 -23.71 -31.70 24.56
C VAL A 126 -24.94 -32.58 24.30
N THR A 127 -25.66 -32.33 23.19
CA THR A 127 -26.82 -33.14 22.81
C THR A 127 -26.43 -34.58 22.48
N LEU A 128 -25.31 -34.79 21.78
CA LEU A 128 -24.79 -36.13 21.48
C LEU A 128 -24.37 -36.88 22.74
N MET A 129 -23.68 -36.21 23.68
CA MET A 129 -23.29 -36.80 24.97
C MET A 129 -24.51 -37.15 25.82
N TYR A 130 -25.52 -36.28 25.88
CA TYR A 130 -26.76 -36.56 26.60
C TYR A 130 -27.48 -37.76 25.97
N ARG A 131 -27.57 -37.82 24.63
CA ARG A 131 -28.19 -38.94 23.92
C ARG A 131 -27.47 -40.26 24.19
N MET A 132 -26.13 -40.27 24.18
CA MET A 132 -25.35 -41.47 24.53
C MET A 132 -25.60 -41.89 25.98
N TYR A 133 -25.60 -40.95 26.92
CA TYR A 133 -25.87 -41.25 28.32
C TYR A 133 -27.28 -41.81 28.55
N THR A 134 -28.29 -41.24 27.87
CA THR A 134 -29.67 -41.72 28.00
C THR A 134 -29.91 -43.05 27.30
N THR A 135 -29.22 -43.35 26.19
CA THR A 135 -29.31 -44.65 25.52
C THR A 135 -28.57 -45.76 26.29
N ASP A 136 -27.58 -45.42 27.11
CA ASP A 136 -26.87 -46.37 27.98
C ASP A 136 -27.62 -46.67 29.30
N SER A 137 -28.63 -45.85 29.64
CA SER A 137 -29.39 -45.96 30.91
C SER A 137 -30.68 -46.80 30.82
N GLU A 138 -30.88 -47.57 29.74
CA GLU A 138 -32.03 -48.50 29.54
C GLU A 138 -31.63 -49.97 29.65
#